data_AF-A0A971NQB6-F1
#
_entry.id   AF-A0A971NQB6-F1
#
_cell.length_a   1.000
_cell.length_b   1.000
_cell.length_c   1.000
_cell.angle_alpha   90.00
_cell.angle_beta   90.00
_cell.angle_gamma   90.00
#
_symmetry.space_group_name_H-M   'P 1'
#
loop_
_entity.id
_entity.type
_entity.pdbx_description
1 polymer ?
#
loop_
_entity_poly.entity_id
_entity_poly.type
_entity_poly.pdbx_seq_one_letter_code
_entity_poly.pdbx_strand_id
1 'polypeptide(L)'
;EVDATLVEREKPDAIIISPGSKWVVPDIPGKDRKNVVTTGQLIGYSRGFFKDKAQKIIILGGDLKGAESAEFFIRRGKQVTILKEDEQLWSGMNLQLQLMWSPWIAARQVPVYTGVTYEEITDKGVRIRTKEGDEKLVEADVVMIIAQDKKNDDLYKALVGRAPEVYLIGDGKNDANAWFDGAVHQGARAALKL
;
A
#
# COMPACT_ATOMS: atom_id res chain seq x y z
N GLU A 1 -11.32 16.60 -14.88
CA GLU A 1 -9.96 16.10 -14.66
C GLU A 1 -8.99 17.14 -15.23
N VAL A 2 -7.79 17.28 -14.67
CA VAL A 2 -6.79 18.27 -15.16
C VAL A 2 -6.02 17.66 -16.32
N ASP A 3 -5.96 18.35 -17.45
CA ASP A 3 -5.25 17.94 -18.66
C ASP A 3 -4.55 19.12 -19.36
N ALA A 4 -3.87 18.86 -20.48
CA ALA A 4 -3.17 19.89 -21.25
C ALA A 4 -4.13 20.97 -21.81
N THR A 5 -5.33 20.55 -22.23
CA THR A 5 -6.37 21.45 -22.75
C THR A 5 -6.80 22.49 -21.71
N LEU A 6 -7.00 22.04 -20.47
CA LEU A 6 -7.31 22.91 -19.35
C LEU A 6 -6.18 23.92 -19.11
N VAL A 7 -4.93 23.46 -19.09
CA VAL A 7 -3.77 24.32 -18.85
C VAL A 7 -3.61 25.39 -19.94
N GLU A 8 -3.78 25.02 -21.21
CA GLU A 8 -3.73 25.98 -22.33
C GLU A 8 -4.82 27.05 -22.26
N ARG A 9 -6.00 26.68 -21.74
CA ARG A 9 -7.13 27.61 -21.58
C ARG A 9 -6.93 28.55 -20.40
N GLU A 10 -6.57 28.01 -19.23
CA GLU A 10 -6.45 28.79 -18.00
C GLU A 10 -5.17 29.64 -17.97
N LYS A 11 -4.13 29.24 -18.73
CA LYS A 11 -2.83 29.92 -18.81
C LYS A 11 -2.24 30.27 -17.43
N PRO A 12 -2.10 29.28 -16.52
CA PRO A 12 -1.62 29.56 -15.18
C PRO A 12 -0.13 29.97 -15.20
N ASP A 13 0.25 30.86 -14.29
CA ASP A 13 1.66 31.20 -14.05
C ASP A 13 2.42 30.05 -13.39
N ALA A 14 1.71 29.23 -12.60
CA ALA A 14 2.26 28.05 -11.93
C ALA A 14 1.27 26.88 -11.90
N ILE A 15 1.81 25.65 -12.02
CA ILE A 15 1.05 24.40 -11.90
C ILE A 15 1.64 23.58 -10.76
N ILE A 16 0.82 23.21 -9.78
CA ILE A 16 1.18 22.27 -8.70
C ILE A 16 0.43 20.95 -8.93
N ILE A 17 1.19 19.86 -9.06
CA ILE A 17 0.69 18.52 -9.39
C ILE A 17 0.93 17.61 -8.18
N SER A 18 -0.17 17.11 -7.60
CA SER A 18 -0.15 16.26 -6.40
C SER A 18 -1.00 14.98 -6.61
N PRO A 19 -0.57 14.07 -7.49
CA PRO A 19 -1.43 13.00 -8.00
C PRO A 19 -1.50 11.77 -7.07
N GLY A 20 -0.84 11.80 -5.92
CA GLY A 20 -0.61 10.62 -5.08
C GLY A 20 0.30 9.59 -5.76
N SER A 21 0.53 8.45 -5.13
CA SER A 21 1.29 7.33 -5.72
C SER A 21 0.46 6.49 -6.68
N LYS A 22 1.13 5.82 -7.62
CA LYS A 22 0.55 4.66 -8.32
C LYS A 22 0.64 3.45 -7.39
N TRP A 23 -0.40 2.64 -7.35
CA TRP A 23 -0.41 1.39 -6.59
C TRP A 23 -0.23 0.21 -7.52
N VAL A 24 0.84 -0.54 -7.31
CA VAL A 24 1.21 -1.68 -8.15
C VAL A 24 1.19 -2.94 -7.30
N VAL A 25 0.38 -3.91 -7.73
CA VAL A 25 0.35 -5.25 -7.16
C VAL A 25 1.59 -5.99 -7.65
N PRO A 26 2.40 -6.60 -6.75
CA PRO A 26 3.54 -7.43 -7.13
C PRO A 26 3.13 -8.55 -8.07
N ASP A 27 4.04 -8.98 -8.95
CA ASP A 27 3.76 -10.06 -9.88
C ASP A 27 3.90 -11.42 -9.19
N ILE A 28 2.80 -11.89 -8.61
CA ILE A 28 2.70 -13.15 -7.90
C ILE A 28 1.74 -14.06 -8.68
N PRO A 29 2.11 -15.31 -9.00
CA PRO A 29 1.20 -16.26 -9.61
C PRO A 29 -0.12 -16.36 -8.82
N GLY A 30 -1.26 -16.19 -9.51
CA GLY A 30 -2.58 -16.22 -8.88
C GLY A 30 -3.06 -14.90 -8.24
N LYS A 31 -2.36 -13.78 -8.41
CA LYS A 31 -2.77 -12.44 -7.91
C LYS A 31 -4.15 -11.97 -8.36
N ASP A 32 -4.67 -12.49 -9.48
CA ASP A 32 -5.97 -12.08 -10.04
C ASP A 32 -7.12 -13.04 -9.66
N ARG A 33 -6.89 -13.97 -8.72
CA ARG A 33 -7.93 -14.90 -8.26
C ARG A 33 -9.06 -14.18 -7.50
N LYS A 34 -10.23 -14.82 -7.46
CA LYS A 34 -11.45 -14.26 -6.83
C LYS A 34 -11.36 -14.06 -5.32
N ASN A 35 -10.46 -14.78 -4.65
CA ASN A 35 -10.19 -14.63 -3.21
C ASN A 35 -9.12 -13.58 -2.91
N VAL A 36 -8.62 -12.85 -3.91
CA VAL A 36 -7.65 -11.78 -3.71
C VAL A 36 -8.35 -10.43 -3.55
N VAL A 37 -7.87 -9.64 -2.59
CA VAL A 37 -8.27 -8.25 -2.39
C VAL A 37 -7.02 -7.38 -2.35
N THR A 38 -7.01 -6.26 -3.07
CA THR A 38 -5.89 -5.30 -3.05
C THR A 38 -6.20 -4.12 -2.13
N THR A 39 -5.17 -3.38 -1.71
CA THR A 39 -5.34 -2.12 -0.94
C THR A 39 -6.36 -1.18 -1.58
N GLY A 40 -6.30 -0.99 -2.91
CA GLY A 40 -7.22 -0.09 -3.61
C GLY A 40 -8.66 -0.58 -3.63
N GLN A 41 -8.87 -1.89 -3.74
CA GLN A 41 -10.19 -2.48 -3.62
C GLN A 41 -10.74 -2.33 -2.20
N LEU A 42 -9.91 -2.56 -1.16
CA LEU A 42 -10.33 -2.43 0.24
C LEU A 42 -10.89 -1.04 0.57
N ILE A 43 -10.29 0.03 0.04
CA ILE A 43 -10.76 1.41 0.24
C ILE A 43 -12.20 1.58 -0.29
N GLY A 44 -12.47 1.05 -1.49
CA GLY A 44 -13.81 1.02 -2.07
C GLY A 44 -14.79 0.14 -1.26
N TYR A 45 -14.28 -0.84 -0.53
CA TYR A 45 -15.05 -1.83 0.23
C TYR A 45 -15.44 -1.44 1.64
N SER A 46 -15.06 -0.24 2.11
CA SER A 46 -15.55 0.36 3.36
C SER A 46 -17.09 0.40 3.46
N ARG A 47 -17.81 0.14 2.36
CA ARG A 47 -19.29 0.07 2.28
C ARG A 47 -19.90 -1.31 2.01
N GLY A 48 -19.16 -2.43 1.92
CA GLY A 48 -19.84 -3.74 1.85
C GLY A 48 -19.14 -4.91 1.16
N PHE A 49 -17.83 -5.09 1.31
CA PHE A 49 -17.18 -6.29 0.78
C PHE A 49 -16.24 -6.93 1.79
N PHE A 50 -16.83 -7.46 2.85
CA PHE A 50 -16.42 -8.78 3.29
C PHE A 50 -17.69 -9.60 3.28
N LYS A 51 -17.77 -10.63 2.44
CA LYS A 51 -18.81 -11.64 2.62
C LYS A 51 -18.71 -12.05 4.08
N ASP A 52 -19.78 -11.93 4.85
CA ASP A 52 -19.79 -12.18 6.31
C ASP A 52 -19.16 -13.54 6.69
N LYS A 53 -19.03 -14.43 5.71
CA LYS A 53 -18.45 -15.78 5.77
C LYS A 53 -16.92 -15.87 5.75
N ALA A 54 -16.16 -14.89 5.25
CA ALA A 54 -14.69 -14.98 5.26
C ALA A 54 -14.17 -14.79 6.69
N GLN A 55 -13.38 -15.73 7.19
CA GLN A 55 -12.89 -15.76 8.58
C GLN A 55 -11.37 -15.71 8.67
N LYS A 56 -10.66 -16.37 7.75
CA LYS A 56 -9.19 -16.39 7.69
C LYS A 56 -8.67 -15.46 6.60
N ILE A 57 -7.83 -14.50 6.97
CA ILE A 57 -7.26 -13.49 6.09
C ILE A 57 -5.74 -13.60 6.14
N ILE A 58 -5.11 -13.74 4.97
CA ILE A 58 -3.66 -13.54 4.83
C ILE A 58 -3.43 -12.12 4.32
N ILE A 59 -2.45 -11.41 4.90
CA ILE A 59 -2.00 -10.11 4.42
C ILE A 59 -0.57 -10.28 3.89
N LEU A 60 -0.37 -10.01 2.60
CA LEU A 60 0.93 -9.95 1.95
C LEU A 60 1.46 -8.53 2.08
N GLY A 61 2.28 -8.29 3.10
CA GLY A 61 2.80 -6.97 3.45
C GLY A 61 2.81 -6.75 4.96
N GLY A 62 3.99 -6.49 5.50
CA GLY A 62 4.19 -6.18 6.93
C GLY A 62 4.74 -4.78 7.14
N ASP A 63 4.34 -3.81 6.31
CA ASP A 63 4.64 -2.38 6.47
C ASP A 63 3.53 -1.67 7.27
N LEU A 64 3.52 -0.33 7.29
CA LEU A 64 2.46 0.46 7.93
C LEU A 64 1.05 0.08 7.44
N LYS A 65 0.86 -0.01 6.12
CA LYS A 65 -0.45 -0.35 5.51
C LYS A 65 -0.87 -1.78 5.87
N GLY A 66 0.08 -2.71 5.91
CA GLY A 66 -0.14 -4.09 6.35
C GLY A 66 -0.61 -4.16 7.80
N ALA A 67 -0.01 -3.37 8.69
CA ALA A 67 -0.38 -3.32 10.10
C ALA A 67 -1.78 -2.71 10.33
N GLU A 68 -2.10 -1.62 9.65
CA GLU A 68 -3.44 -1.00 9.66
C GLU A 68 -4.50 -1.98 9.15
N SER A 69 -4.18 -2.71 8.08
CA SER A 69 -5.06 -3.74 7.52
C SER A 69 -5.27 -4.90 8.50
N ALA A 70 -4.20 -5.35 9.16
CA ALA A 70 -4.29 -6.38 10.19
C ALA A 70 -5.21 -5.93 11.34
N GLU A 71 -5.01 -4.70 11.83
CA GLU A 71 -5.87 -4.13 12.86
C GLU A 71 -7.33 -4.02 12.40
N PHE A 72 -7.56 -3.55 11.18
CA PHE A 72 -8.90 -3.44 10.59
C PHE A 72 -9.66 -4.78 10.62
N PHE A 73 -8.99 -5.87 10.26
CA PHE A 73 -9.58 -7.21 10.23
C PHE A 73 -9.76 -7.84 11.60
N ILE A 74 -8.75 -7.71 12.46
CA ILE A 74 -8.79 -8.26 13.81
C ILE A 74 -9.90 -7.61 14.63
N ARG A 75 -10.07 -6.28 14.54
CA ARG A 75 -11.18 -5.57 15.21
C ARG A 75 -12.57 -5.99 14.72
N ARG A 76 -12.65 -6.70 13.59
CA ARG A 76 -13.88 -7.27 13.00
C ARG A 76 -13.99 -8.78 13.25
N GLY A 77 -13.21 -9.32 14.19
CA GLY A 77 -13.27 -10.72 14.61
C GLY A 77 -12.67 -11.69 13.60
N LYS A 78 -11.84 -11.23 12.66
CA LYS A 78 -11.20 -12.09 11.67
C LYS A 78 -9.86 -12.64 12.18
N GLN A 79 -9.51 -13.85 11.75
CA GLN A 79 -8.20 -14.46 11.99
C GLN A 79 -7.24 -13.96 10.92
N VAL A 80 -6.17 -13.29 11.33
CA VAL A 80 -5.20 -12.69 10.41
C VAL A 80 -3.88 -13.44 10.49
N THR A 81 -3.24 -13.64 9.35
CA THR A 81 -1.83 -14.04 9.22
C THR A 81 -1.10 -13.01 8.36
N ILE A 82 0.07 -12.56 8.79
CA ILE A 82 0.90 -11.61 8.04
C ILE A 82 2.06 -12.35 7.40
N LEU A 83 2.25 -12.18 6.10
CA LEU A 83 3.39 -12.69 5.35
C LEU A 83 4.19 -11.50 4.81
N LYS A 84 5.52 -11.58 4.87
CA LYS A 84 6.44 -10.58 4.35
C LYS A 84 7.69 -11.22 3.76
N GLU A 85 8.11 -10.74 2.60
CA GLU A 85 9.33 -11.20 1.93
C GLU A 85 10.60 -10.78 2.67
N ASP A 86 10.69 -9.53 3.14
CA ASP A 86 11.82 -9.08 3.95
C ASP A 86 11.71 -9.51 5.42
N GLU A 87 12.84 -9.50 6.12
CA GLU A 87 12.88 -9.77 7.57
C GLU A 87 12.36 -8.60 8.42
N GLN A 88 12.55 -7.37 7.95
CA GLN A 88 12.20 -6.18 8.72
C GLN A 88 10.69 -5.92 8.69
N LEU A 89 10.03 -5.98 9.83
CA LEU A 89 8.64 -5.55 9.96
C LEU A 89 8.51 -4.03 10.10
N TRP A 90 7.32 -3.53 9.78
CA TRP A 90 6.84 -2.18 10.05
C TRP A 90 7.64 -1.08 9.35
N SER A 91 8.20 -1.38 8.18
CA SER A 91 8.84 -0.37 7.33
C SER A 91 7.89 0.81 7.09
N GLY A 92 8.41 2.04 7.21
CA GLY A 92 7.63 3.27 7.10
C GLY A 92 7.00 3.74 8.42
N MET A 93 7.05 2.95 9.50
CA MET A 93 6.65 3.41 10.84
C MET A 93 7.80 4.08 11.59
N ASN A 94 7.49 5.13 12.35
CA ASN A 94 8.41 5.63 13.37
C ASN A 94 8.53 4.63 14.54
N LEU A 95 9.58 4.78 15.36
CA LEU A 95 9.86 3.85 16.47
C LEU A 95 8.70 3.74 17.46
N GLN A 96 8.01 4.84 17.76
CA GLN A 96 6.88 4.85 18.69
C GLN A 96 5.75 3.94 18.19
N LEU A 97 5.39 4.02 16.92
CA LEU A 97 4.38 3.16 16.32
C LEU A 97 4.82 1.69 16.33
N GLN A 98 6.09 1.39 16.03
CA GLN A 98 6.62 0.02 16.07
C GLN A 98 6.53 -0.61 17.47
N LEU A 99 6.85 0.18 18.51
CA LEU A 99 6.77 -0.23 19.92
C LEU A 99 5.33 -0.43 20.40
N MET A 100 4.37 0.24 19.78
CA MET A 100 2.95 0.05 20.08
C MET A 100 2.37 -1.17 19.35
N TRP A 101 2.69 -1.33 18.06
CA TRP A 101 2.07 -2.35 17.22
C TRP A 101 2.61 -3.75 17.46
N SER A 102 3.93 -3.90 17.67
CA SER A 102 4.54 -5.23 17.83
C SER A 102 3.96 -5.98 19.05
N PRO A 103 3.86 -5.36 20.25
CA PRO A 103 3.20 -6.01 21.39
C PRO A 103 1.70 -6.24 21.15
N TRP A 104 1.03 -5.34 20.43
CA TRP A 104 -0.41 -5.47 20.14
C TRP A 104 -0.72 -6.68 19.25
N ILE A 105 0.11 -6.93 18.23
CA ILE A 105 0.05 -8.10 17.33
C ILE A 105 0.42 -9.38 18.10
N ALA A 106 1.51 -9.34 18.87
CA ALA A 106 1.99 -10.49 19.65
C ALA A 106 0.98 -10.93 20.73
N ALA A 107 0.39 -9.98 21.46
CA ALA A 107 -0.62 -10.27 22.48
C ALA A 107 -1.88 -10.96 21.93
N ARG A 108 -2.11 -10.86 20.61
CA ARG A 108 -3.22 -11.50 19.90
C ARG A 108 -2.81 -12.78 19.17
N GLN A 109 -1.55 -13.19 19.32
CA GLN A 109 -0.99 -14.40 18.71
C GLN A 109 -1.19 -14.46 17.19
N VAL A 110 -1.16 -13.29 16.54
CA VAL A 110 -1.25 -13.19 15.08
C VAL A 110 0.00 -13.88 14.49
N PRO A 111 -0.15 -14.92 13.65
CA PRO A 111 1.00 -15.52 12.99
C PRO A 111 1.65 -14.51 12.03
N VAL A 112 2.96 -14.36 12.14
CA VAL A 112 3.76 -13.50 11.27
C VAL A 112 4.90 -14.31 10.69
N TYR A 113 5.02 -14.34 9.36
CA TYR A 113 6.11 -14.99 8.65
C TYR A 113 6.88 -13.92 7.87
N THR A 114 8.15 -13.77 8.19
CA THR A 114 9.08 -12.84 7.54
C THR A 114 10.17 -13.62 6.82
N GLY A 115 10.82 -13.03 5.82
CA GLY A 115 11.86 -13.75 5.06
C GLY A 115 11.30 -14.84 4.15
N VAL A 116 10.02 -14.77 3.76
CA VAL A 116 9.35 -15.83 2.97
C VAL A 116 9.23 -15.45 1.50
N THR A 117 9.36 -16.39 0.58
CA THR A 117 9.05 -16.14 -0.84
C THR A 117 7.61 -16.53 -1.13
N TYR A 118 6.85 -15.71 -1.85
CA TYR A 118 5.52 -16.06 -2.32
C TYR A 118 5.60 -16.85 -3.63
N GLU A 119 5.16 -18.11 -3.64
CA GLU A 119 5.26 -18.97 -4.82
C GLU A 119 3.99 -18.93 -5.68
N GLU A 120 2.82 -19.12 -5.07
CA GLU A 120 1.52 -19.02 -5.75
C GLU A 120 0.41 -18.68 -4.75
N ILE A 121 -0.48 -17.77 -5.13
CA ILE A 121 -1.79 -17.61 -4.51
C ILE A 121 -2.77 -18.61 -5.13
N THR A 122 -3.36 -19.45 -4.30
CA THR A 122 -4.32 -20.50 -4.66
C THR A 122 -5.70 -20.18 -4.11
N ASP A 123 -6.72 -20.97 -4.48
CA ASP A 123 -8.07 -20.83 -3.91
C ASP A 123 -8.13 -21.19 -2.41
N LYS A 124 -7.09 -21.85 -1.87
CA LYS A 124 -7.00 -22.25 -0.46
C LYS A 124 -6.15 -21.32 0.40
N GLY A 125 -5.40 -20.40 -0.20
CA GLY A 125 -4.42 -19.56 0.50
C GLY A 125 -3.14 -19.35 -0.31
N VAL A 126 -1.99 -19.19 0.35
CA VAL A 126 -0.72 -18.83 -0.30
C VAL A 126 0.32 -19.91 -0.08
N ARG A 127 0.91 -20.42 -1.16
CA ARG A 127 2.12 -21.25 -1.09
C ARG A 127 3.32 -20.35 -0.92
N ILE A 128 4.10 -20.61 0.12
CA ILE A 128 5.31 -19.89 0.46
C ILE A 128 6.48 -20.84 0.59
N ARG A 129 7.68 -20.30 0.36
CA ARG A 129 8.93 -20.90 0.81
C ARG A 129 9.47 -20.13 2.01
N THR A 130 9.77 -20.81 3.11
CA THR A 130 10.37 -20.17 4.29
C THR A 130 11.84 -19.84 4.05
N LYS A 131 12.43 -19.03 4.94
CA LYS A 131 13.86 -18.72 4.89
C LYS A 131 14.76 -19.96 5.06
N GLU A 132 14.24 -21.01 5.72
CA GLU A 132 14.90 -22.30 5.87
C GLU A 132 14.80 -23.18 4.60
N GLY A 133 13.99 -22.77 3.61
CA GLY A 133 13.78 -23.48 2.36
C GLY A 133 12.56 -24.38 2.34
N ASP A 134 11.79 -24.47 3.44
CA ASP A 134 10.60 -25.31 3.52
C ASP A 134 9.44 -24.74 2.71
N GLU A 135 8.76 -25.58 1.93
CA GLU A 135 7.53 -25.21 1.23
C GLU A 135 6.31 -25.42 2.13
N LYS A 136 5.43 -24.42 2.21
CA LYS A 136 4.24 -24.44 3.06
C LYS A 136 3.05 -23.81 2.36
N LEU A 137 1.88 -24.41 2.51
CA LEU A 137 0.60 -23.76 2.23
C LEU A 137 0.09 -23.08 3.51
N VAL A 138 -0.03 -21.75 3.47
CA VAL A 138 -0.73 -20.98 4.50
C VAL A 138 -2.17 -20.80 4.05
N GLU A 139 -3.12 -21.38 4.78
CA GLU A 139 -4.53 -21.39 4.37
C GLU A 139 -5.27 -20.10 4.74
N ALA A 140 -6.11 -19.60 3.83
CA ALA A 140 -7.00 -18.47 4.07
C ALA A 140 -8.21 -18.45 3.12
N ASP A 141 -9.29 -17.81 3.57
CA ASP A 141 -10.47 -17.54 2.74
C ASP A 141 -10.21 -16.37 1.79
N VAL A 142 -9.39 -15.41 2.24
CA VAL A 142 -9.04 -14.19 1.49
C VAL A 142 -7.55 -13.91 1.62
N VAL A 143 -6.94 -13.50 0.51
CA VAL A 143 -5.55 -13.02 0.46
C VAL A 143 -5.58 -11.53 0.13
N MET A 144 -5.19 -10.71 1.09
CA MET A 144 -5.02 -9.28 0.89
C MET A 144 -3.59 -8.98 0.42
N ILE A 145 -3.44 -8.31 -0.72
CA ILE A 145 -2.15 -7.85 -1.20
C ILE A 145 -2.00 -6.36 -0.90
N ILE A 146 -0.96 -6.01 -0.13
CA ILE A 146 -0.56 -4.62 0.05
C ILE A 146 0.18 -4.18 -1.22
N ALA A 147 -0.44 -3.27 -1.97
CA ALA A 147 0.13 -2.76 -3.21
C ALA A 147 1.32 -1.84 -2.91
N GLN A 148 2.37 -1.95 -3.72
CA GLN A 148 3.55 -1.11 -3.62
C GLN A 148 3.27 0.27 -4.20
N ASP A 149 3.78 1.30 -3.53
CA ASP A 149 3.79 2.65 -4.06
C ASP A 149 4.86 2.79 -5.16
N LYS A 150 4.46 3.38 -6.29
CA LYS A 150 5.33 3.74 -7.39
C LYS A 150 5.13 5.20 -7.74
N LYS A 151 6.19 5.78 -8.30
CA LYS A 151 6.19 7.14 -8.84
C LYS A 151 5.00 7.35 -9.78
N ASN A 152 4.32 8.48 -9.60
CA ASN A 152 3.21 8.91 -10.43
C ASN A 152 3.50 10.31 -10.98
N ASP A 153 4.25 10.36 -12.07
CA ASP A 153 4.73 11.62 -12.66
C ASP A 153 4.28 11.80 -14.11
N ASP A 154 3.29 11.03 -14.58
CA ASP A 154 2.80 11.09 -15.96
C ASP A 154 2.20 12.46 -16.28
N LEU A 155 1.27 12.94 -15.45
CA LEU A 155 0.66 14.26 -15.61
C LEU A 155 1.70 15.38 -15.48
N TYR A 156 2.66 15.21 -14.57
CA TYR A 156 3.79 16.14 -14.45
C TYR A 156 4.56 16.23 -15.76
N LYS A 157 5.05 15.10 -16.29
CA LYS A 157 5.78 15.06 -17.56
C LYS A 157 4.98 15.67 -18.72
N ALA A 158 3.67 15.46 -18.76
CA ALA A 158 2.80 16.00 -19.80
C ALA A 158 2.63 17.54 -19.74
N LEU A 159 2.79 18.14 -18.55
CA LEU A 159 2.57 19.56 -18.32
C LEU A 159 3.85 20.38 -18.15
N VAL A 160 5.02 19.76 -17.99
CA VAL A 160 6.31 20.49 -17.99
C VAL A 160 6.43 21.31 -19.28
N GLY A 161 6.75 22.60 -19.13
CA GLY A 161 6.88 23.55 -20.24
C GLY A 161 5.56 24.16 -20.73
N ARG A 162 4.41 23.78 -20.14
CA ARG A 162 3.10 24.36 -20.45
C ARG A 162 2.73 25.57 -19.57
N ALA A 163 3.54 25.86 -18.55
CA ALA A 163 3.48 27.05 -17.70
C ALA A 163 4.91 27.45 -17.27
N PRO A 164 5.15 28.70 -16.84
CA PRO A 164 6.45 29.15 -16.33
C PRO A 164 6.98 28.25 -15.21
N GLU A 165 6.11 27.87 -14.28
CA GLU A 165 6.47 27.01 -13.15
C GLU A 165 5.62 25.75 -13.09
N VAL A 166 6.25 24.59 -12.96
CA VAL A 166 5.56 23.28 -12.85
C VAL A 166 6.21 22.44 -11.77
N TYR A 167 5.41 22.09 -10.76
CA TYR A 167 5.86 21.36 -9.58
C TYR A 167 5.15 20.03 -9.45
N LEU A 168 5.91 18.94 -9.32
CA LEU A 168 5.41 17.70 -8.74
C LEU A 168 5.60 17.79 -7.21
N ILE A 169 4.60 17.39 -6.42
CA ILE A 169 4.68 17.32 -4.96
C ILE A 169 4.03 16.06 -4.40
N GLY A 170 4.40 15.71 -3.16
CA GLY A 170 3.84 14.60 -2.40
C GLY A 170 4.18 13.24 -3.00
N ASP A 171 3.29 12.26 -2.75
CA ASP A 171 3.57 10.84 -2.99
C ASP A 171 3.86 10.50 -4.45
N GLY A 172 3.39 11.33 -5.39
CA GLY A 172 3.71 11.17 -6.81
C GLY A 172 5.22 11.18 -7.12
N LYS A 173 6.06 11.75 -6.25
CA LYS A 173 7.53 11.66 -6.36
C LYS A 173 8.08 10.29 -6.01
N ASN A 174 7.44 9.58 -5.08
CA ASN A 174 7.91 8.35 -4.49
C ASN A 174 9.36 8.47 -3.96
N ASP A 175 9.66 9.57 -3.27
CA ASP A 175 10.94 9.80 -2.60
C ASP A 175 10.94 9.18 -1.18
N ALA A 176 12.10 9.06 -0.54
CA ALA A 176 12.21 8.40 0.77
C ALA A 176 11.39 9.09 1.88
N ASN A 177 10.99 10.36 1.68
CA ASN A 177 10.20 11.15 2.62
C ASN A 177 8.72 11.24 2.20
N ALA A 178 8.32 10.56 1.13
CA ALA A 178 6.98 10.60 0.57
C ALA A 178 6.00 9.74 1.39
N TRP A 179 5.62 10.30 2.53
CA TRP A 179 4.54 9.84 3.41
C TRP A 179 3.74 11.09 3.83
N PHE A 180 2.73 10.95 4.68
CA PHE A 180 1.84 12.05 5.09
C PHE A 180 2.59 13.36 5.45
N ASP A 181 3.63 13.27 6.28
CA ASP A 181 4.42 14.42 6.72
C ASP A 181 5.15 15.11 5.54
N GLY A 182 5.81 14.32 4.68
CA GLY A 182 6.47 14.83 3.50
C GLY A 182 5.49 15.45 2.50
N ALA A 183 4.31 14.86 2.30
CA ALA A 183 3.29 15.43 1.43
C ALA A 183 2.83 16.81 1.92
N VAL A 184 2.56 16.96 3.22
CA VAL A 184 2.17 18.23 3.84
C VAL A 184 3.29 19.26 3.70
N HIS A 185 4.53 18.89 4.05
CA HIS A 185 5.68 19.80 3.96
C HIS A 185 6.00 20.21 2.53
N GLN A 186 5.88 19.30 1.55
CA GLN A 186 6.11 19.63 0.16
C GLN A 186 5.04 20.59 -0.38
N GLY A 187 3.78 20.42 0.01
CA GLY A 187 2.71 21.38 -0.29
C GLY A 187 3.02 22.76 0.28
N ALA A 188 3.37 22.84 1.56
CA ALA A 188 3.74 24.10 2.21
C ALA A 188 4.95 24.78 1.54
N ARG A 189 5.99 24.02 1.22
CA ARG A 189 7.19 24.55 0.53
C ARG A 189 6.91 25.00 -0.90
N ALA A 190 5.99 24.34 -1.62
CA ALA A 190 5.60 24.78 -2.95
C ALA A 190 4.85 26.13 -2.86
N ALA A 191 3.92 26.26 -1.91
CA ALA A 191 3.19 27.50 -1.69
C ALA A 191 4.10 28.68 -1.29
N LEU A 192 5.16 28.45 -0.53
CA LEU A 192 6.13 29.48 -0.13
C LEU A 192 7.06 29.95 -1.26
N LYS A 193 7.09 29.24 -2.39
CA LYS A 193 7.93 29.59 -3.55
C LYS A 193 7.18 30.42 -4.60
N LEU A 194 5.86 30.38 -4.55
CA LEU A 194 4.96 31.21 -5.37
C LEU A 194 4.78 32.58 -4.72
#